data_AF-A0A269XMT2-F1
#
_entry.id   AF-A0A269XMT2-F1
#
_cell.length_a   1.000
_cell.length_b   1.000
_cell.length_c   1.000
_cell.angle_alpha   90.00
_cell.angle_beta   90.00
_cell.angle_gamma   90.00
#
_symmetry.space_group_name_H-M   'P 1'
#
loop_
_entity.id
_entity.type
_entity.pdbx_description
1 polymer ?
#
loop_
_entity_poly.entity_id
_entity_poly.type
_entity_poly.pdbx_seq_one_letter_code
_entity_poly.pdbx_strand_id
1 'polypeptide(L)'
;PDYIQIWPGHGAGSPCGKALGAVPMSTLGYEKINNWAFNETDETKFIETLTSNQPAPPHHFAQMKQINQFGMNLYQPYNVYPSLDNERIAFDLRSKEAFHGGHTQGTINIPYNKNFINQIGWYLDFEKDVDLIGDKSTVEQATHTLQLIGFDNVAGYRLPKSEVLTQSIHSADMTGKEANVLDVRNDEEWNNGHLDQAV
;
A
#
# COMPACT_ATOMS: atom_id res chain seq x y z
N PRO A 1 34.65 -7.07 -9.62
CA PRO A 1 35.45 -5.83 -9.72
C PRO A 1 34.67 -4.65 -9.14
N ASP A 2 35.33 -3.64 -8.57
CA ASP A 2 34.61 -2.58 -7.84
C ASP A 2 33.86 -1.61 -8.77
N TYR A 3 34.27 -1.53 -10.04
CA TYR A 3 33.62 -0.70 -11.06
C TYR A 3 32.32 -1.30 -11.62
N ILE A 4 31.91 -2.51 -11.21
CA ILE A 4 30.65 -3.08 -11.70
C ILE A 4 29.47 -2.25 -11.20
N GLN A 5 28.51 -2.01 -12.08
CA GLN A 5 27.27 -1.33 -11.72
C GLN A 5 26.33 -2.30 -11.01
N ILE A 6 25.56 -1.77 -10.07
CA ILE A 6 24.48 -2.48 -9.40
C ILE A 6 23.16 -1.84 -9.82
N TRP A 7 22.30 -2.63 -10.45
CA TRP A 7 20.96 -2.25 -10.89
C TRP A 7 19.93 -3.05 -10.08
N PRO A 8 19.41 -2.49 -8.97
CA PRO A 8 18.47 -3.20 -8.11
C PRO A 8 17.08 -3.29 -8.76
N GLY A 9 16.31 -4.31 -8.37
CA GLY A 9 14.91 -4.45 -8.81
C GLY A 9 13.93 -3.47 -8.17
N HIS A 10 14.33 -2.78 -7.09
CA HIS A 10 13.52 -1.81 -6.34
C HIS A 10 14.37 -0.64 -5.83
N GLY A 11 13.72 0.48 -5.52
CA GLY A 11 14.32 1.69 -4.92
C GLY A 11 13.53 2.21 -3.72
N ALA A 12 13.81 3.44 -3.30
CA ALA A 12 13.18 4.09 -2.15
C ALA A 12 11.63 3.96 -2.12
N GLY A 13 11.09 3.60 -0.96
CA GLY A 13 9.65 3.46 -0.74
C GLY A 13 9.06 2.08 -1.05
N SER A 14 9.85 1.13 -1.54
CA SER A 14 9.41 -0.26 -1.64
C SER A 14 9.35 -0.92 -0.26
N PRO A 15 8.27 -1.65 0.08
CA PRO A 15 8.16 -2.39 1.33
C PRO A 15 9.13 -3.59 1.40
N CYS A 16 9.80 -3.94 0.28
CA CYS A 16 10.75 -5.05 0.21
C CYS A 16 12.11 -4.75 0.90
N GLY A 17 12.35 -3.54 1.41
CA GLY A 17 13.60 -3.22 2.08
C GLY A 17 13.53 -1.99 3.00
N LYS A 18 14.20 -2.06 4.16
CA LYS A 18 14.18 -1.06 5.24
C LYS A 18 14.61 0.35 4.84
N ALA A 19 15.65 0.48 4.02
CA ALA A 19 16.29 1.76 3.73
C ALA A 19 16.87 1.79 2.31
N LEU A 20 16.00 1.61 1.32
CA LEU A 20 16.40 1.67 -0.08
C LEU A 20 16.72 3.12 -0.48
N GLY A 21 17.88 3.32 -1.12
CA GLY A 21 18.31 4.63 -1.59
C GLY A 21 17.40 5.21 -2.67
N ALA A 22 17.31 6.54 -2.74
CA ALA A 22 16.60 7.24 -3.80
C ALA A 22 17.41 7.35 -5.11
N VAL A 23 18.70 7.01 -5.09
CA VAL A 23 19.57 6.95 -6.27
C VAL A 23 19.30 5.63 -7.01
N PRO A 24 19.05 5.65 -8.33
CA PRO A 24 18.53 4.49 -9.06
C PRO A 24 19.54 3.36 -9.30
N MET A 25 20.84 3.63 -9.11
CA MET A 25 21.92 2.66 -9.33
C MET A 25 23.13 2.99 -8.46
N SER A 26 23.99 1.99 -8.25
CA SER A 26 25.24 2.13 -7.49
C SER A 26 26.38 1.38 -8.17
N THR A 27 27.53 1.25 -7.50
CA THR A 27 28.63 0.36 -7.89
C THR A 27 28.98 -0.58 -6.75
N LEU A 28 29.54 -1.75 -7.06
CA LEU A 28 29.97 -2.69 -6.02
C LEU A 28 31.02 -2.06 -5.08
N GLY A 29 31.93 -1.25 -5.61
CA GLY A 29 32.92 -0.53 -4.80
C GLY A 29 32.27 0.42 -3.80
N TYR A 30 31.27 1.17 -4.23
CA TYR A 30 30.55 2.11 -3.37
C TYR A 30 29.75 1.38 -2.28
N GLU A 31 29.03 0.31 -2.65
CA GLU A 31 28.24 -0.49 -1.69
C GLU A 31 29.13 -1.17 -0.65
N LYS A 32 30.28 -1.72 -1.04
CA LYS A 32 31.23 -2.30 -0.07
C LYS A 32 31.68 -1.33 1.02
N ILE A 33 31.79 -0.04 0.69
CA ILE A 33 32.24 0.99 1.63
C ILE A 33 31.07 1.46 2.51
N ASN A 34 29.89 1.70 1.91
CA ASN A 34 28.82 2.47 2.55
C ASN A 34 27.60 1.64 2.98
N ASN A 35 27.38 0.46 2.40
CA ASN A 35 26.21 -0.35 2.72
C ASN A 35 26.46 -1.16 3.97
N TRP A 36 25.59 -0.98 4.98
CA TRP A 36 25.69 -1.63 6.28
C TRP A 36 25.89 -3.15 6.17
N ALA A 37 25.24 -3.78 5.18
CA ALA A 37 25.26 -5.23 5.00
C ALA A 37 26.64 -5.76 4.60
N PHE A 38 27.48 -4.96 3.93
CA PHE A 38 28.84 -5.36 3.56
C PHE A 38 29.86 -5.17 4.69
N ASN A 39 29.51 -4.42 5.73
CA ASN A 39 30.40 -4.08 6.84
C ASN A 39 30.21 -4.97 8.08
N GLU A 40 29.14 -5.77 8.13
CA GLU A 40 28.89 -6.70 9.23
C GLU A 40 29.55 -8.06 8.96
N THR A 41 30.43 -8.48 9.86
CA THR A 41 31.23 -9.71 9.71
C THR A 41 30.77 -10.85 10.63
N ASP A 42 29.90 -10.54 11.60
CA ASP A 42 29.28 -11.54 12.47
C ASP A 42 27.92 -11.96 11.91
N GLU A 43 27.78 -13.24 11.58
CA GLU A 43 26.55 -13.80 11.00
C GLU A 43 25.33 -13.65 11.93
N THR A 44 25.51 -13.83 13.24
CA THR A 44 24.42 -13.72 14.21
C THR A 44 23.90 -12.29 14.24
N LYS A 45 24.82 -11.33 14.35
CA LYS A 45 24.48 -9.91 14.37
C LYS A 45 23.91 -9.43 13.04
N PHE A 46 24.39 -9.98 11.92
CA PHE A 46 23.82 -9.75 10.60
C PHE A 46 22.35 -10.20 10.53
N ILE A 47 22.05 -11.42 10.98
CA ILE A 47 20.68 -11.97 10.98
C ILE A 47 19.75 -11.11 11.85
N GLU A 48 20.19 -10.74 13.05
CA GLU A 48 19.42 -9.88 13.96
C GLU A 48 19.15 -8.50 13.34
N THR A 49 20.19 -7.87 12.79
CA THR A 49 20.07 -6.56 12.13
C THR A 49 19.21 -6.65 10.88
N LEU A 50 19.27 -7.74 10.12
CA LEU A 50 18.48 -7.94 8.92
C LEU A 50 17.00 -8.14 9.24
N THR A 51 16.67 -8.90 10.29
CA THR A 51 15.29 -9.34 10.57
C THR A 51 14.51 -8.47 11.56
N SER A 52 15.18 -7.63 12.37
CA SER A 52 14.54 -6.61 13.23
C SER A 52 13.70 -5.61 12.42
N ASN A 53 12.68 -4.93 12.97
CA ASN A 53 11.98 -3.78 12.36
C ASN A 53 11.65 -3.90 10.85
N GLN A 54 11.27 -5.09 10.37
CA GLN A 54 10.78 -5.26 9.01
C GLN A 54 9.28 -4.97 8.99
N PRO A 55 8.78 -4.13 8.06
CA PRO A 55 7.34 -3.94 7.94
C PRO A 55 6.67 -5.27 7.60
N ALA A 56 5.47 -5.48 8.13
CA ALA A 56 4.66 -6.63 7.75
C ALA A 56 4.42 -6.59 6.22
N PRO A 57 4.52 -7.73 5.52
CA PRO A 57 4.27 -7.77 4.09
C PRO A 57 2.76 -7.62 3.82
N PRO A 58 2.36 -6.79 2.83
CA PRO A 58 0.97 -6.72 2.41
C PRO A 58 0.40 -8.08 2.01
N HIS A 59 -0.89 -8.32 2.21
CA HIS A 59 -1.53 -9.60 1.96
C HIS A 59 -1.36 -10.09 0.50
N HIS A 60 -1.38 -9.18 -0.48
CA HIS A 60 -1.18 -9.54 -1.89
C HIS A 60 0.20 -10.15 -2.21
N PHE A 61 1.22 -10.01 -1.35
CA PHE A 61 2.56 -10.57 -1.61
C PHE A 61 2.52 -12.10 -1.69
N ALA A 62 1.68 -12.76 -0.89
CA ALA A 62 1.50 -14.21 -0.96
C ALA A 62 0.94 -14.63 -2.32
N GLN A 63 -0.06 -13.89 -2.81
CA GLN A 63 -0.65 -14.12 -4.12
C GLN A 63 0.34 -13.89 -5.26
N MET A 64 1.15 -12.82 -5.17
CA MET A 64 2.20 -12.53 -6.15
C MET A 64 3.24 -13.64 -6.26
N LYS A 65 3.62 -14.28 -5.15
CA LYS A 65 4.51 -15.44 -5.20
C LYS A 65 3.88 -16.61 -5.96
N GLN A 66 2.59 -16.88 -5.74
CA GLN A 66 1.88 -17.94 -6.46
C GLN A 66 1.79 -17.64 -7.96
N ILE A 67 1.34 -16.43 -8.32
CA ILE A 67 1.24 -15.97 -9.72
C ILE A 67 2.59 -16.06 -10.44
N ASN A 68 3.67 -15.58 -9.82
CA ASN A 68 5.00 -15.62 -10.44
C ASN A 68 5.56 -17.04 -10.56
N GLN A 69 5.17 -17.95 -9.66
CA GLN A 69 5.63 -19.34 -9.68
C GLN A 69 4.89 -20.20 -10.72
N PHE A 70 3.56 -20.03 -10.83
CA PHE A 70 2.70 -20.91 -11.63
C PHE A 70 2.22 -20.26 -12.94
N GLY A 71 2.48 -18.97 -13.11
CA GLY A 71 1.96 -18.18 -14.22
C GLY A 71 0.55 -17.67 -13.95
N MET A 72 0.13 -16.70 -14.76
CA MET A 72 -1.23 -16.19 -14.82
C MET A 72 -1.64 -15.99 -16.28
N ASN A 73 -2.90 -15.61 -16.50
CA ASN A 73 -3.37 -15.22 -17.82
C ASN A 73 -2.49 -14.09 -18.38
N LEU A 74 -2.29 -14.10 -19.70
CA LEU A 74 -1.58 -13.01 -20.36
C LEU A 74 -2.33 -11.70 -20.15
N TYR A 75 -1.58 -10.63 -19.88
CA TYR A 75 -2.14 -9.29 -19.78
C TYR A 75 -3.01 -8.96 -21.00
N GLN A 76 -4.25 -8.60 -20.73
CA GLN A 76 -5.17 -8.03 -21.71
C GLN A 76 -5.84 -6.82 -21.04
N PRO A 77 -5.78 -5.62 -21.66
CA PRO A 77 -6.55 -4.50 -21.16
C PRO A 77 -8.04 -4.82 -21.35
N TYR A 78 -8.85 -4.43 -20.37
CA TYR A 78 -10.31 -4.56 -20.45
C TYR A 78 -10.99 -3.25 -20.07
N ASN A 79 -12.20 -3.06 -20.59
CA ASN A 79 -13.00 -1.89 -20.28
C ASN A 79 -13.77 -2.11 -18.99
N VAL A 80 -13.73 -1.12 -18.10
CA VAL A 80 -14.57 -1.07 -16.91
C VAL A 80 -15.74 -0.14 -17.18
N TYR A 81 -16.95 -0.66 -17.04
CA TYR A 81 -18.19 0.07 -17.32
C TYR A 81 -18.91 0.47 -16.02
N PRO A 82 -19.87 1.42 -16.08
CA PRO A 82 -20.69 1.76 -14.93
C PRO A 82 -21.39 0.52 -14.35
N SER A 83 -21.22 0.31 -13.05
CA SER A 83 -21.88 -0.74 -12.28
C SER A 83 -23.22 -0.26 -11.72
N LEU A 84 -24.22 -1.14 -11.73
CA LEU A 84 -25.49 -0.95 -11.01
C LEU A 84 -25.54 -1.73 -9.69
N ASP A 85 -24.52 -2.55 -9.42
CA ASP A 85 -24.40 -3.34 -8.21
C ASP A 85 -23.83 -2.46 -7.09
N ASN A 86 -24.63 -2.24 -6.03
CA ASN A 86 -24.20 -1.46 -4.88
C ASN A 86 -23.74 -2.32 -3.69
N GLU A 87 -23.89 -3.64 -3.78
CA GLU A 87 -23.56 -4.60 -2.72
C GLU A 87 -22.12 -5.09 -2.81
N ARG A 88 -21.53 -5.04 -4.01
CA ARG A 88 -20.11 -5.36 -4.21
C ARG A 88 -19.23 -4.39 -3.42
N ILE A 89 -18.16 -4.92 -2.81
CA ILE A 89 -17.12 -4.10 -2.19
C ILE A 89 -16.60 -3.07 -3.20
N ALA A 90 -16.46 -1.83 -2.76
CA ALA A 90 -15.89 -0.76 -3.58
C ALA A 90 -14.75 -0.03 -2.89
N PHE A 91 -13.74 0.28 -3.71
CA PHE A 91 -12.65 1.15 -3.34
C PHE A 91 -12.86 2.55 -3.93
N ASP A 92 -12.96 3.56 -3.07
CA ASP A 92 -13.08 4.95 -3.47
C ASP A 92 -11.69 5.57 -3.68
N LEU A 93 -11.43 5.97 -4.93
CA LEU A 93 -10.14 6.44 -5.42
C LEU A 93 -9.88 7.92 -5.13
N ARG A 94 -10.88 8.65 -4.61
CA ARG A 94 -10.76 10.07 -4.32
C ARG A 94 -9.79 10.33 -3.16
N SER A 95 -9.36 11.58 -3.04
CA SER A 95 -8.60 12.06 -1.87
C SER A 95 -9.36 11.79 -0.57
N LYS A 96 -8.63 11.54 0.52
CA LYS A 96 -9.21 11.34 1.86
C LYS A 96 -10.11 12.49 2.29
N GLU A 97 -9.79 13.72 1.89
CA GLU A 97 -10.59 14.91 2.19
C GLU A 97 -11.95 14.88 1.49
N ALA A 98 -11.99 14.51 0.21
CA ALA A 98 -13.22 14.36 -0.55
C ALA A 98 -14.08 13.19 -0.05
N PHE A 99 -13.45 12.08 0.34
CA PHE A 99 -14.14 10.96 0.97
C PHE A 99 -14.72 11.33 2.35
N HIS A 100 -13.94 12.05 3.15
CA HIS A 100 -14.33 12.58 4.46
C HIS A 100 -15.55 13.49 4.37
N GLY A 101 -15.55 14.39 3.37
CA GLY A 101 -16.65 15.30 3.07
C GLY A 101 -17.89 14.66 2.44
N GLY A 102 -17.88 13.34 2.20
CA GLY A 102 -19.03 12.61 1.68
C GLY A 102 -18.63 11.35 0.91
N HIS A 103 -19.11 10.18 1.35
CA HIS A 103 -18.88 8.90 0.66
C HIS A 103 -20.09 7.96 0.73
N THR A 104 -20.04 6.86 -0.03
CA THR A 104 -21.02 5.77 0.00
C THR A 104 -20.74 4.83 1.16
N GLN A 105 -21.76 4.46 1.93
CA GLN A 105 -21.58 3.60 3.10
C GLN A 105 -20.99 2.22 2.71
N GLY A 106 -20.08 1.70 3.53
CA GLY A 106 -19.48 0.37 3.32
C GLY A 106 -18.33 0.33 2.30
N THR A 107 -17.93 1.49 1.76
CA THR A 107 -16.79 1.61 0.84
C THR A 107 -15.49 1.89 1.58
N ILE A 108 -14.36 1.50 0.99
CA ILE A 108 -13.02 1.71 1.56
C ILE A 108 -12.31 2.80 0.74
N ASN A 109 -11.81 3.85 1.39
CA ASN A 109 -11.05 4.87 0.68
C ASN A 109 -9.61 4.41 0.45
N ILE A 110 -9.21 4.29 -0.83
CA ILE A 110 -7.83 4.08 -1.25
C ILE A 110 -7.50 5.16 -2.28
N PRO A 111 -6.99 6.33 -1.86
CA PRO A 111 -6.69 7.42 -2.78
C PRO A 111 -5.73 6.98 -3.89
N TYR A 112 -6.08 7.29 -5.14
CA TYR A 112 -5.23 6.97 -6.28
C TYR A 112 -4.05 7.95 -6.38
N ASN A 113 -2.95 7.58 -5.71
CA ASN A 113 -1.68 8.30 -5.71
C ASN A 113 -0.51 7.30 -5.65
N LYS A 114 0.72 7.78 -5.43
CA LYS A 114 1.92 6.93 -5.35
C LYS A 114 1.86 5.78 -4.32
N ASN A 115 1.01 5.87 -3.31
CA ASN A 115 0.82 4.86 -2.26
C ASN A 115 -0.39 3.93 -2.54
N PHE A 116 -1.02 4.01 -3.72
CA PHE A 116 -2.22 3.23 -4.03
C PHE A 116 -2.01 1.73 -3.86
N ILE A 117 -0.99 1.16 -4.52
CA ILE A 117 -0.64 -0.28 -4.40
C ILE A 117 -0.28 -0.66 -2.97
N ASN A 118 0.51 0.19 -2.29
CA ASN A 118 0.93 -0.06 -0.91
C ASN A 118 -0.25 -0.14 0.07
N GLN A 119 -1.36 0.56 -0.21
CA GLN A 119 -2.56 0.54 0.62
C GLN A 119 -3.54 -0.56 0.17
N ILE A 120 -3.93 -0.58 -1.11
CA ILE A 120 -4.97 -1.50 -1.59
C ILE A 120 -4.55 -2.97 -1.47
N GLY A 121 -3.24 -3.25 -1.54
CA GLY A 121 -2.67 -4.58 -1.38
C GLY A 121 -2.89 -5.24 -0.01
N TRP A 122 -3.38 -4.48 0.99
CA TRP A 122 -3.85 -5.01 2.28
C TRP A 122 -5.33 -5.39 2.30
N TYR A 123 -6.13 -4.86 1.38
CA TYR A 123 -7.60 -5.02 1.39
C TYR A 123 -8.13 -5.87 0.23
N LEU A 124 -7.33 -6.10 -0.81
CA LEU A 124 -7.74 -6.90 -1.95
C LEU A 124 -7.91 -8.38 -1.57
N ASP A 125 -9.06 -8.90 -1.95
CA ASP A 125 -9.35 -10.32 -2.03
C ASP A 125 -9.29 -10.72 -3.51
N PHE A 126 -8.25 -11.47 -3.90
CA PHE A 126 -7.98 -11.83 -5.30
C PHE A 126 -9.01 -12.82 -5.88
N GLU A 127 -9.89 -13.39 -5.05
CA GLU A 127 -10.95 -14.29 -5.49
C GLU A 127 -12.28 -13.57 -5.72
N LYS A 128 -12.38 -12.28 -5.37
CA LYS A 128 -13.63 -11.52 -5.44
C LYS A 128 -13.56 -10.38 -6.44
N ASP A 129 -14.70 -10.17 -7.08
CA ASP A 129 -14.92 -8.99 -7.90
C ASP A 129 -15.05 -7.74 -7.02
N VAL A 130 -14.48 -6.64 -7.50
CA VAL A 130 -14.53 -5.33 -6.83
C VAL A 130 -15.05 -4.27 -7.77
N ASP A 131 -15.67 -3.24 -7.20
CA ASP A 131 -15.97 -2.00 -7.92
C ASP A 131 -14.97 -0.90 -7.54
N LEU A 132 -14.78 0.05 -8.44
CA LEU A 132 -14.04 1.28 -8.15
C LEU A 132 -14.98 2.49 -8.12
N ILE A 133 -14.73 3.45 -7.24
CA ILE A 133 -15.46 4.72 -7.20
C ILE A 133 -14.53 5.85 -7.63
N GLY A 134 -14.92 6.57 -8.68
CA GLY A 134 -14.12 7.65 -9.26
C GLY A 134 -14.64 8.10 -10.63
N ASP A 135 -13.98 9.09 -11.21
CA ASP A 135 -14.19 9.41 -12.62
C ASP A 135 -13.60 8.32 -13.52
N LYS A 136 -14.12 8.22 -14.75
CA LYS A 136 -13.75 7.16 -15.70
C LYS A 136 -12.23 7.09 -15.95
N SER A 137 -11.56 8.23 -16.10
CA SER A 137 -10.12 8.26 -16.39
C SER A 137 -9.31 7.73 -15.21
N THR A 138 -9.65 8.12 -13.98
CA THR A 138 -9.00 7.62 -12.77
C THR A 138 -9.25 6.12 -12.57
N VAL A 139 -10.46 5.64 -12.85
CA VAL A 139 -10.81 4.22 -12.81
C VAL A 139 -9.96 3.42 -13.79
N GLU A 140 -9.86 3.84 -15.05
CA GLU A 140 -9.06 3.15 -16.08
C GLU A 140 -7.57 3.05 -15.67
N GLN A 141 -7.02 4.12 -15.09
CA GLN A 141 -5.64 4.13 -14.58
C GLN A 141 -5.46 3.20 -13.37
N ALA A 142 -6.40 3.21 -12.42
CA ALA A 142 -6.37 2.34 -11.25
C ALA A 142 -6.54 0.88 -11.63
N THR A 143 -7.44 0.55 -12.56
CA THR A 143 -7.58 -0.79 -13.11
C THR A 143 -6.29 -1.28 -13.74
N HIS A 144 -5.68 -0.49 -14.64
CA HIS A 144 -4.38 -0.85 -15.21
C HIS A 144 -3.33 -1.12 -14.12
N THR A 145 -3.26 -0.25 -13.10
CA THR A 145 -2.33 -0.39 -11.97
C THR A 145 -2.59 -1.66 -11.16
N LEU A 146 -3.85 -2.07 -10.97
CA LEU A 146 -4.21 -3.33 -10.33
C LEU A 146 -3.80 -4.55 -11.15
N GLN A 147 -3.90 -4.49 -12.48
CA GLN A 147 -3.40 -5.58 -13.35
C GLN A 147 -1.88 -5.76 -13.23
N LEU A 148 -1.11 -4.70 -12.94
CA LEU A 148 0.34 -4.81 -12.71
C LEU A 148 0.70 -5.61 -11.45
N ILE A 149 -0.24 -5.73 -10.50
CA ILE A 149 -0.14 -6.63 -9.34
C ILE A 149 -1.03 -7.87 -9.51
N GLY A 150 -1.34 -8.25 -10.75
CA GLY A 150 -2.07 -9.47 -11.12
C GLY A 150 -3.51 -9.54 -10.65
N PHE A 151 -4.16 -8.40 -10.42
CA PHE A 151 -5.59 -8.32 -10.09
C PHE A 151 -6.40 -7.91 -11.32
N ASP A 152 -7.20 -8.83 -11.85
CA ASP A 152 -8.00 -8.65 -13.07
C ASP A 152 -9.52 -8.58 -12.82
N ASN A 153 -9.95 -8.50 -11.55
CA ASN A 153 -11.35 -8.66 -11.14
C ASN A 153 -12.06 -7.32 -10.84
N VAL A 154 -11.76 -6.26 -11.61
CA VAL A 154 -12.54 -5.01 -11.51
C VAL A 154 -13.80 -5.15 -12.35
N ALA A 155 -14.93 -5.43 -11.70
CA ALA A 155 -16.19 -5.74 -12.40
C ALA A 155 -16.94 -4.50 -12.89
N GLY A 156 -16.69 -3.33 -12.31
CA GLY A 156 -17.33 -2.09 -12.74
C GLY A 156 -16.88 -0.87 -11.95
N TYR A 157 -17.45 0.28 -12.28
CA TYR A 157 -17.22 1.50 -11.52
C TYR A 157 -18.48 2.28 -11.21
N ARG A 158 -18.43 3.07 -10.15
CA ARG A 158 -19.54 3.92 -9.70
C ARG A 158 -19.05 5.37 -9.59
N LEU A 159 -19.93 6.32 -9.86
CA LEU A 159 -19.63 7.72 -9.58
C LEU A 159 -19.77 7.99 -8.07
N PRO A 160 -18.94 8.88 -7.50
CA PRO A 160 -18.98 9.18 -6.07
C PRO A 160 -20.33 9.80 -5.66
N LYS A 161 -20.80 9.41 -4.48
CA LYS A 161 -21.98 9.97 -3.81
C LYS A 161 -21.61 10.40 -2.39
N SER A 162 -22.41 11.32 -1.85
CA SER A 162 -22.24 11.83 -0.48
C SER A 162 -23.40 11.33 0.37
N GLU A 163 -23.30 10.09 0.86
CA GLU A 163 -24.34 9.46 1.71
C GLU A 163 -23.96 9.57 3.20
N VAL A 164 -22.67 9.40 3.51
CA VAL A 164 -22.11 9.47 4.86
C VAL A 164 -21.15 10.65 4.95
N LEU A 165 -21.34 11.48 5.97
CA LEU A 165 -20.41 12.55 6.36
C LEU A 165 -19.64 12.11 7.61
N THR A 166 -18.35 12.39 7.64
CA THR A 166 -17.51 12.10 8.80
C THR A 166 -17.12 13.39 9.52
N GLN A 167 -16.73 13.27 10.79
CA GLN A 167 -16.28 14.38 11.61
C GLN A 167 -14.77 14.29 11.81
N SER A 168 -14.09 15.44 11.74
CA SER A 168 -12.67 15.54 12.05
C SER A 168 -12.52 16.23 13.41
N ILE A 169 -11.59 15.75 14.21
CA ILE A 169 -11.18 16.38 15.46
C ILE A 169 -9.73 16.84 15.26
N HIS A 170 -9.46 18.12 15.43
CA HIS A 170 -8.09 18.62 15.38
C HIS A 170 -7.35 18.24 16.66
N SER A 171 -6.03 18.08 16.58
CA SER A 171 -5.20 17.75 17.74
C SER A 171 -5.32 18.78 18.87
N ALA A 172 -5.57 20.06 18.55
CA ALA A 172 -5.80 21.11 19.52
C ALA A 172 -7.11 20.96 20.31
N ASP A 173 -8.09 20.24 19.75
CA ASP A 173 -9.39 19.98 20.35
C ASP A 173 -9.41 18.65 21.12
N MET A 174 -8.33 17.85 21.05
CA MET A 174 -8.19 16.62 21.81
C MET A 174 -7.93 16.93 23.29
N THR A 175 -8.71 16.29 24.15
CA THR A 175 -8.71 16.46 25.59
C THR A 175 -7.91 15.39 26.34
N GLY A 176 -7.53 14.30 25.65
CA GLY A 176 -6.91 13.13 26.27
C GLY A 176 -7.90 12.25 27.04
N LYS A 177 -9.21 12.48 26.85
CA LYS A 177 -10.30 11.75 27.53
C LYS A 177 -11.29 11.13 26.54
N GLU A 178 -10.93 11.10 25.26
CA GLU A 178 -11.73 10.52 24.20
C GLU A 178 -11.98 9.03 24.48
N ALA A 179 -13.24 8.60 24.42
CA ALA A 179 -13.64 7.26 24.85
C ALA A 179 -13.10 6.14 23.94
N ASN A 180 -12.92 6.42 22.65
CA ASN A 180 -12.43 5.46 21.67
C ASN A 180 -11.33 6.13 20.85
N VAL A 181 -10.08 5.75 21.09
CA VAL A 181 -8.92 6.18 20.32
C VAL A 181 -8.27 4.92 19.77
N LEU A 182 -8.14 4.86 18.45
CA LEU A 182 -7.43 3.78 17.77
C LEU A 182 -6.14 4.36 17.19
N ASP A 183 -4.99 3.84 17.61
CA ASP A 183 -3.71 4.14 16.98
C ASP A 183 -3.46 3.15 15.85
N VAL A 184 -3.26 3.66 14.65
CA VAL A 184 -3.10 2.86 13.43
C VAL A 184 -1.65 2.86 12.93
N ARG A 185 -0.71 3.34 13.76
CA ARG A 185 0.73 3.36 13.48
C ARG A 185 1.35 1.98 13.70
N ASN A 186 2.61 1.82 13.29
CA ASN A 186 3.34 0.57 13.50
C ASN A 186 3.81 0.41 14.97
N ASP A 187 4.23 -0.81 15.32
CA ASP A 187 4.67 -1.17 16.67
C ASP A 187 5.84 -0.30 17.19
N GLU A 188 6.77 0.10 16.33
CA GLU A 188 7.90 0.95 16.71
C GLU A 188 7.43 2.38 17.05
N GLU A 189 6.55 2.95 16.23
CA GLU A 189 5.94 4.26 16.47
C GLU A 189 5.06 4.26 17.72
N TRP A 190 4.32 3.16 17.96
CA TRP A 190 3.54 2.93 19.16
C TRP A 190 4.44 2.87 20.39
N ASN A 191 5.43 1.98 20.41
CA ASN A 191 6.31 1.77 21.57
C ASN A 191 7.14 3.02 21.95
N ASN A 192 7.34 3.96 21.02
CA ASN A 192 7.99 5.25 21.27
C ASN A 192 7.06 6.33 21.88
N GLY A 193 5.79 6.02 22.08
CA GLY A 193 4.82 6.88 22.75
C GLY A 193 3.49 6.94 22.00
N HIS A 194 2.42 6.80 22.76
CA HIS A 194 1.03 6.88 22.30
C HIS A 194 0.16 7.51 23.40
N LEU A 195 -1.10 7.81 23.11
CA LEU A 195 -2.07 8.25 24.12
C LEU A 195 -2.38 7.07 25.06
N ASP A 196 -2.50 7.33 26.37
CA ASP A 196 -2.69 6.30 27.39
C ASP A 196 -3.97 5.45 27.18
N GLN A 197 -5.01 6.06 26.61
CA GLN A 197 -6.30 5.42 26.32
C GLN A 197 -6.41 4.83 24.91
N ALA A 198 -5.38 4.98 24.07
CA ALA A 198 -5.39 4.41 22.74
C ALA A 198 -5.36 2.88 22.80
N VAL A 199 -5.98 2.26 21.80
CA VAL A 199 -5.86 0.83 21.49
C VAL A 199 -5.22 0.63 20.13
#